data_AF-A0A7J6SBU2-F1
#
_entry.id   AF-A0A7J6SBU2-F1
#
_cell.length_a   1.000
_cell.length_b   1.000
_cell.length_c   1.000
_cell.angle_alpha   90.00
_cell.angle_beta   90.00
_cell.angle_gamma   90.00
#
_symmetry.space_group_name_H-M   'P 1'
#
loop_
_entity.id
_entity.type
_entity.pdbx_description
1 polymer ?
#
loop_
_entity_poly.entity_id
_entity_poly.type
_entity_poly.pdbx_seq_one_letter_code
_entity_poly.pdbx_strand_id
1 'polypeptide(L)'
;MRQLILDTIGGRRVSSVVACVLGLLLLEYVVCRFILARVPYTEIDWKAYMQEVEGWVVDGDTNYYHLKGDTGPLVYPAAFLYLYAALRWIAGGDGSDITAAQQVFFRLYLATVAVVLTCMAFSGRKKSIPLLYYALVCFSRRTHSIFLLRLFNDAWCVALVHLSVLLMVVLGYRRLGCIVYSLAVGVKMNAFLWAPGILAFLLGPGLPTGRRFFSTLCFVAVWCGIPQILIGLPFLTTHPIAYLHKSFELSRVFFYKWTVNFKFLPEEIFVSPELGLLLLAMTIILWLWFAFRKWLPSWVSQDPLLVLYSSNFIGVAMSRTIHYQFYCWYSFTIPYLLCRSQWTRNASIDFVIKIAVWGSIEYAYNVPPSSECRSLPKGTDFCDNPATPLSSALLQLAHVALLVGLARAQVGKKSAKLDSRLGAERPCSSILLHSLFTPPEWLTQRSGQQGYSPEEDSLSASMRATLPVAKRLCSPDPSAAEYPPNLAELVGSNVVASPLSAAVWAGSRSTMLPTKRLLCGATPHSVLHHLAVALNHNIVPVSSRY
;
A
#
# COMPACT_ATOMS: atom_id res chain seq x y z
N MET A 1 -15.71 10.35 -12.66
CA MET A 1 -16.09 11.32 -11.60
C MET A 1 -17.55 11.81 -11.76
N ARG A 2 -17.96 12.36 -12.92
CA ARG A 2 -19.34 12.83 -13.16
C ARG A 2 -20.43 11.80 -12.82
N GLN A 3 -20.38 10.57 -13.37
CA GLN A 3 -21.31 9.48 -12.99
C GLN A 3 -21.37 9.25 -11.48
N LEU A 4 -20.22 9.17 -10.79
CA LEU A 4 -20.16 8.94 -9.34
C LEU A 4 -20.92 10.01 -8.54
N ILE A 5 -20.94 11.26 -9.02
CA ILE A 5 -21.70 12.37 -8.41
C ILE A 5 -23.20 12.23 -8.73
N LEU A 6 -23.56 11.87 -9.97
CA LEU A 6 -24.96 11.69 -10.37
C LEU A 6 -25.62 10.50 -9.65
N ASP A 7 -24.93 9.35 -9.58
CA ASP A 7 -25.35 8.16 -8.82
C ASP A 7 -25.49 8.46 -7.32
N THR A 8 -24.69 9.41 -6.80
CA THR A 8 -24.77 9.86 -5.39
C THR A 8 -26.05 10.63 -5.10
N ILE A 9 -26.51 11.47 -6.05
CA ILE A 9 -27.70 12.31 -5.88
C ILE A 9 -28.98 11.48 -5.93
N GLY A 10 -29.06 10.46 -6.79
CA GLY A 10 -30.25 9.60 -6.91
C GLY A 10 -30.49 8.66 -5.71
N GLY A 11 -29.47 8.37 -4.90
CA GLY A 11 -29.55 7.39 -3.82
C GLY A 11 -29.40 7.99 -2.43
N ARG A 12 -30.49 8.10 -1.65
CA ARG A 12 -30.49 8.62 -0.25
C ARG A 12 -29.33 8.09 0.62
N ARG A 13 -29.00 6.80 0.54
CA ARG A 13 -27.87 6.19 1.29
C ARG A 13 -26.49 6.61 0.78
N VAL A 14 -26.32 6.85 -0.52
CA VAL A 14 -25.03 7.27 -1.10
C VAL A 14 -24.75 8.72 -0.72
N SER A 15 -25.78 9.58 -0.79
CA SER A 15 -25.75 10.94 -0.24
C SER A 15 -25.30 10.96 1.23
N SER A 16 -25.86 10.10 2.10
CA SER A 16 -25.43 10.02 3.52
C SER A 16 -23.97 9.61 3.70
N VAL A 17 -23.43 8.70 2.86
CA VAL A 17 -22.02 8.29 2.94
C VAL A 17 -21.09 9.42 2.47
N VAL A 18 -21.44 10.10 1.37
CA VAL A 18 -20.62 11.22 0.86
C VAL A 18 -20.67 12.41 1.83
N ALA A 19 -21.83 12.75 2.41
CA ALA A 19 -21.95 13.76 3.45
C ALA A 19 -21.13 13.39 4.70
N CYS A 20 -21.11 12.12 5.12
CA CYS A 20 -20.28 11.64 6.22
C CYS A 20 -18.78 11.77 5.93
N VAL A 21 -18.32 11.37 4.73
CA VAL A 21 -16.90 11.49 4.35
C VAL A 21 -16.46 12.95 4.27
N LEU A 22 -17.27 13.84 3.67
CA LEU A 22 -16.96 15.28 3.60
C LEU A 22 -16.97 15.94 4.99
N GLY A 23 -17.95 15.59 5.84
CA GLY A 23 -18.01 16.09 7.22
C GLY A 23 -16.84 15.63 8.09
N LEU A 24 -16.40 14.38 7.93
CA LEU A 24 -15.20 13.86 8.60
C LEU A 24 -13.94 14.57 8.10
N LEU A 25 -13.78 14.80 6.80
CA LEU A 25 -12.60 15.53 6.29
C LEU A 25 -12.55 16.99 6.74
N LEU A 26 -13.71 17.64 6.90
CA LEU A 26 -13.80 18.98 7.51
C LEU A 26 -13.46 18.95 9.01
N LEU A 27 -13.94 17.95 9.75
CA LEU A 27 -13.58 17.75 11.16
C LEU A 27 -12.08 17.54 11.33
N GLU A 28 -11.48 16.63 10.55
CA GLU A 28 -10.05 16.35 10.60
C GLU A 28 -9.20 17.56 10.20
N TYR A 29 -9.65 18.37 9.23
CA TYR A 29 -9.02 19.65 8.92
C TYR A 29 -8.98 20.56 10.17
N VAL A 30 -10.12 20.74 10.84
CA VAL A 30 -10.21 21.58 12.06
C VAL A 30 -9.36 21.02 13.20
N VAL A 31 -9.41 19.71 13.45
CA VAL A 31 -8.65 19.02 14.50
C VAL A 31 -7.14 19.12 14.25
N CYS A 32 -6.68 18.87 13.02
CA CYS A 32 -5.28 19.00 12.64
C CYS A 32 -4.77 20.45 12.79
N ARG A 33 -5.56 21.45 12.35
CA ARG A 33 -5.20 22.87 12.50
C ARG A 33 -5.16 23.29 13.98
N PHE A 34 -6.06 22.77 14.82
CA PHE A 34 -6.03 22.97 16.27
C PHE A 34 -4.78 22.33 16.90
N ILE A 35 -4.43 21.09 16.52
CA ILE A 35 -3.24 20.39 17.02
C ILE A 35 -1.97 21.17 16.67
N LEU A 36 -1.78 21.57 15.41
CA LEU A 36 -0.62 22.36 14.98
C LEU A 36 -0.52 23.72 15.68
N ALA A 37 -1.65 24.32 16.07
CA ALA A 37 -1.68 25.60 16.78
C ALA A 37 -1.52 25.47 18.32
N ARG A 38 -1.52 24.25 18.88
CA ARG A 38 -1.60 24.02 20.35
C ARG A 38 -0.62 22.98 20.90
N VAL A 39 0.00 22.18 20.05
CA VAL A 39 0.95 21.12 20.46
C VAL A 39 2.27 21.34 19.72
N PRO A 40 3.40 21.53 20.43
CA PRO A 40 4.68 21.76 19.79
C PRO A 40 5.16 20.54 19.00
N TYR A 41 5.97 20.79 17.98
CA TYR A 41 6.74 19.76 17.29
C TYR A 41 7.61 18.94 18.26
N THR A 42 7.85 17.67 17.95
CA THR A 42 8.73 16.78 18.71
C THR A 42 9.71 16.11 17.76
N GLU A 43 10.96 16.60 17.79
CA GLU A 43 12.07 16.00 17.05
C GLU A 43 12.33 14.55 17.50
N ILE A 44 12.56 13.66 16.54
CA ILE A 44 12.99 12.27 16.76
C ILE A 44 13.88 11.83 15.59
N ASP A 45 13.32 11.80 14.38
CA ASP A 45 13.99 11.28 13.17
C ASP A 45 14.23 12.36 12.09
N TRP A 46 13.62 13.55 12.16
CA TRP A 46 13.59 14.47 11.00
C TRP A 46 14.99 14.98 10.64
N LYS A 47 15.77 15.40 11.64
CA LYS A 47 17.20 15.75 11.44
C LYS A 47 18.02 14.60 10.88
N ALA A 48 17.79 13.37 11.36
CA ALA A 48 18.48 12.20 10.86
C ALA A 48 18.14 11.95 9.37
N TYR A 49 16.87 12.10 8.97
CA TYR A 49 16.48 12.02 7.56
C TYR A 49 17.13 13.13 6.70
N MET A 50 17.34 14.34 7.24
CA MET A 50 18.05 15.40 6.50
C MET A 50 19.52 15.03 6.32
N GLN A 51 20.19 14.52 7.36
CA GLN A 51 21.61 14.09 7.34
C GLN A 51 21.84 12.89 6.40
N GLU A 52 20.97 11.87 6.46
CA GLU A 52 20.99 10.70 5.57
C GLU A 52 20.91 11.09 4.08
N VAL A 53 20.20 12.17 3.79
CA VAL A 53 19.98 12.70 2.43
C VAL A 53 21.06 13.68 2.00
N GLU A 54 21.61 14.47 2.93
CA GLU A 54 22.69 15.42 2.68
C GLU A 54 23.94 14.73 2.13
N GLY A 55 24.32 13.58 2.68
CA GLY A 55 25.44 12.77 2.16
C GLY A 55 25.24 12.30 0.71
N TRP A 56 24.00 12.23 0.20
CA TRP A 56 23.74 11.91 -1.21
C TRP A 56 23.55 13.16 -2.09
N VAL A 57 22.84 14.17 -1.60
CA VAL A 57 22.45 15.37 -2.39
C VAL A 57 23.56 16.41 -2.45
N VAL A 58 24.35 16.54 -1.38
CA VAL A 58 25.42 17.55 -1.25
C VAL A 58 26.78 16.93 -1.49
N ASP A 59 27.11 15.84 -0.79
CA ASP A 59 28.42 15.18 -0.92
C ASP A 59 28.51 14.22 -2.13
N GLY A 60 27.36 13.86 -2.73
CA GLY A 60 27.28 13.00 -3.91
C GLY A 60 27.51 11.51 -3.64
N ASP A 61 27.52 11.08 -2.36
CA ASP A 61 27.86 9.70 -2.00
C ASP A 61 26.73 8.72 -2.39
N THR A 62 27.13 7.63 -3.04
CA THR A 62 26.23 6.53 -3.43
C THR A 62 26.52 5.23 -2.66
N ASN A 63 27.48 5.24 -1.74
CA ASN A 63 27.78 4.13 -0.85
C ASN A 63 26.88 4.15 0.38
N TYR A 64 25.87 3.27 0.39
CA TYR A 64 24.93 3.10 1.51
C TYR A 64 25.58 2.69 2.85
N TYR A 65 26.87 2.34 2.90
CA TYR A 65 27.58 2.17 4.17
C TYR A 65 28.02 3.49 4.82
N HIS A 66 28.04 4.60 4.08
CA HIS A 66 28.42 5.92 4.60
C HIS A 66 27.19 6.75 5.01
N LEU A 67 26.09 6.64 4.27
CA LEU A 67 24.84 7.38 4.49
C LEU A 67 24.22 7.04 5.87
N LYS A 68 24.11 8.04 6.74
CA LYS A 68 23.65 7.92 8.13
C LYS A 68 23.20 9.28 8.69
N GLY A 69 22.41 9.25 9.75
CA GLY A 69 22.12 10.40 10.60
C GLY A 69 22.28 10.06 12.09
N ASP A 70 21.89 10.99 12.96
CA ASP A 70 22.02 10.87 14.43
C ASP A 70 21.30 9.63 15.02
N THR A 71 20.26 9.11 14.35
CA THR A 71 19.51 7.93 14.79
C THR A 71 20.00 6.60 14.18
N GLY A 72 21.04 6.62 13.32
CA GLY A 72 21.69 5.44 12.77
C GLY A 72 22.01 5.49 11.28
N PRO A 73 22.41 4.36 10.67
CA PRO A 73 22.64 4.25 9.23
C PRO A 73 21.34 4.24 8.44
N LEU A 74 21.41 4.70 7.18
CA LEU A 74 20.31 4.63 6.23
C LEU A 74 19.88 3.17 5.99
N VAL A 75 18.60 2.88 6.25
CA VAL A 75 17.96 1.56 6.06
C VAL A 75 16.71 1.63 5.18
N TYR A 76 16.57 2.69 4.39
CA TYR A 76 15.46 2.90 3.47
C TYR A 76 15.98 2.78 2.03
N PRO A 77 15.22 2.19 1.08
CA PRO A 77 15.66 2.12 -0.31
C PRO A 77 15.65 3.49 -1.00
N ALA A 78 16.13 3.52 -2.25
CA ALA A 78 16.46 4.77 -2.93
C ALA A 78 15.30 5.77 -3.07
N ALA A 79 14.03 5.36 -3.11
CA ALA A 79 12.92 6.31 -3.24
C ALA A 79 12.73 7.19 -1.98
N PHE A 80 13.23 6.76 -0.81
CA PHE A 80 13.35 7.62 0.36
C PHE A 80 14.27 8.82 0.09
N LEU A 81 15.44 8.59 -0.51
CA LEU A 81 16.41 9.65 -0.79
C LEU A 81 15.84 10.72 -1.75
N TYR A 82 15.20 10.30 -2.85
CA TYR A 82 14.53 11.23 -3.78
C TYR A 82 13.38 12.00 -3.11
N LEU A 83 12.57 11.32 -2.29
CA LEU A 83 11.46 11.94 -1.56
C LEU A 83 11.97 12.99 -0.57
N TYR A 84 12.92 12.62 0.28
CA TYR A 84 13.40 13.50 1.33
C TYR A 84 14.35 14.59 0.82
N ALA A 85 15.01 14.42 -0.34
CA ALA A 85 15.66 15.53 -1.05
C ALA A 85 14.67 16.64 -1.44
N ALA A 86 13.51 16.25 -1.98
CA ALA A 86 12.44 17.21 -2.29
C ALA A 86 11.84 17.85 -1.02
N LEU A 87 11.74 17.11 0.09
CA LEU A 87 11.26 17.64 1.37
C LEU A 87 12.27 18.59 2.02
N ARG A 88 13.58 18.29 1.99
CA ARG A 88 14.68 19.15 2.44
C ARG A 88 14.66 20.48 1.67
N TRP A 89 14.46 20.42 0.35
CA TRP A 89 14.30 21.61 -0.50
C TRP A 89 13.06 22.44 -0.12
N ILE A 90 11.90 21.83 0.08
CA ILE A 90 10.67 22.54 0.52
C ILE A 90 10.84 23.17 1.91
N ALA A 91 11.54 22.49 2.83
CA ALA A 91 11.73 22.91 4.21
C ALA A 91 12.99 23.82 4.38
N GLY A 92 13.13 24.84 3.55
CA GLY A 92 14.20 25.86 3.66
C GLY A 92 15.50 25.54 2.92
N GLY A 93 15.57 24.43 2.17
CA GLY A 93 16.77 24.00 1.44
C GLY A 93 17.63 23.01 2.21
N ASP A 94 17.71 23.15 3.54
CA ASP A 94 18.45 22.32 4.49
C ASP A 94 17.57 21.43 5.38
N GLY A 95 16.26 21.69 5.44
CA GLY A 95 15.32 21.01 6.34
C GLY A 95 14.99 21.78 7.62
N SER A 96 15.49 23.01 7.78
CA SER A 96 15.28 23.87 8.96
C SER A 96 13.86 24.42 9.10
N ASP A 97 13.10 24.61 8.00
CA ASP A 97 11.70 25.06 8.09
C ASP A 97 10.74 23.90 8.43
N ILE A 98 10.72 23.59 9.72
CA ILE A 98 9.77 22.65 10.35
C ILE A 98 8.32 23.08 10.09
N THR A 99 8.02 24.38 9.93
CA THR A 99 6.64 24.85 9.68
C THR A 99 6.19 24.44 8.28
N ALA A 100 7.03 24.65 7.25
CA ALA A 100 6.78 24.15 5.90
C ALA A 100 6.63 22.62 5.89
N ALA A 101 7.53 21.89 6.55
CA ALA A 101 7.45 20.43 6.68
C ALA A 101 6.13 19.98 7.33
N GLN A 102 5.71 20.61 8.44
CA GLN A 102 4.43 20.33 9.08
C GLN A 102 3.23 20.62 8.18
N GLN A 103 3.26 21.68 7.35
CA GLN A 103 2.19 21.93 6.38
C GLN A 103 2.12 20.87 5.26
N VAL A 104 3.26 20.28 4.85
CA VAL A 104 3.28 19.15 3.91
C VAL A 104 2.69 17.89 4.55
N PHE A 105 3.15 17.51 5.75
CA PHE A 105 2.64 16.31 6.44
C PHE A 105 1.17 16.43 6.87
N PHE A 106 0.69 17.65 7.14
CA PHE A 106 -0.74 17.95 7.32
C PHE A 106 -1.57 17.63 6.08
N ARG A 107 -1.12 18.09 4.90
CA ARG A 107 -1.78 17.78 3.62
C ARG A 107 -1.71 16.28 3.31
N LEU A 108 -0.58 15.63 3.60
CA LEU A 108 -0.40 14.19 3.48
C LEU A 108 -1.38 13.39 4.36
N TYR A 109 -1.61 13.84 5.60
CA TYR A 109 -2.57 13.21 6.50
C TYR A 109 -4.00 13.28 5.96
N LEU A 110 -4.48 14.49 5.63
CA LEU A 110 -5.82 14.67 5.07
C LEU A 110 -6.03 13.91 3.75
N ALA A 111 -5.01 13.88 2.88
CA ALA A 111 -5.03 13.08 1.67
C ALA A 111 -5.13 11.58 1.98
N THR A 112 -4.36 11.08 2.95
CA THR A 112 -4.40 9.67 3.38
C THR A 112 -5.78 9.29 3.92
N VAL A 113 -6.36 10.11 4.81
CA VAL A 113 -7.72 9.90 5.33
C VAL A 113 -8.75 9.91 4.19
N ALA A 114 -8.70 10.89 3.29
CA ALA A 114 -9.62 10.98 2.15
C ALA A 114 -9.54 9.74 1.24
N VAL A 115 -8.34 9.24 0.99
CA VAL A 115 -8.09 8.03 0.19
C VAL A 115 -8.64 6.78 0.89
N VAL A 116 -8.39 6.62 2.20
CA VAL A 116 -8.92 5.50 3.00
C VAL A 116 -10.46 5.50 3.01
N LEU A 117 -11.07 6.65 3.33
CA LEU A 117 -12.53 6.81 3.36
C LEU A 117 -13.17 6.56 1.98
N THR A 118 -12.51 6.98 0.89
CA THR A 118 -12.96 6.71 -0.49
C THR A 118 -12.91 5.22 -0.83
N CYS A 119 -11.84 4.52 -0.45
CA CYS A 119 -11.74 3.06 -0.58
C CYS A 119 -12.87 2.36 0.19
N MET A 120 -13.09 2.73 1.45
CA MET A 120 -14.19 2.19 2.26
C MET A 120 -15.54 2.43 1.60
N ALA A 121 -15.83 3.65 1.13
CA ALA A 121 -17.08 3.99 0.45
C ALA A 121 -17.30 3.15 -0.82
N PHE A 122 -16.27 2.96 -1.65
CA PHE A 122 -16.33 2.12 -2.85
C PHE A 122 -16.75 0.68 -2.56
N SER A 123 -16.21 0.08 -1.50
CA SER A 123 -16.56 -1.29 -1.08
C SER A 123 -17.88 -1.37 -0.31
N GLY A 124 -18.26 -0.27 0.37
CA GLY A 124 -19.56 -0.08 1.01
C GLY A 124 -20.74 -0.25 0.05
N ARG A 125 -20.53 0.03 -1.25
CA ARG A 125 -21.53 -0.20 -2.31
C ARG A 125 -21.95 -1.67 -2.45
N LYS A 126 -21.03 -2.63 -2.25
CA LYS A 126 -21.32 -4.07 -2.35
C LYS A 126 -21.86 -4.65 -1.04
N LYS A 127 -21.29 -4.23 0.10
CA LYS A 127 -21.72 -4.63 1.44
C LYS A 127 -21.59 -3.43 2.37
N SER A 128 -22.73 -2.87 2.75
CA SER A 128 -22.86 -1.62 3.51
C SER A 128 -21.95 -1.59 4.74
N ILE A 129 -21.32 -0.44 4.98
CA ILE A 129 -20.46 -0.15 6.12
C ILE A 129 -21.21 0.88 6.99
N PRO A 130 -21.47 0.61 8.28
CA PRO A 130 -22.08 1.61 9.18
C PRO A 130 -21.20 2.85 9.33
N LEU A 131 -21.81 4.04 9.43
CA LEU A 131 -21.10 5.33 9.43
C LEU A 131 -20.03 5.45 10.53
N LEU A 132 -20.25 4.81 11.69
CA LEU A 132 -19.26 4.76 12.79
C LEU A 132 -17.88 4.27 12.32
N TYR A 133 -17.80 3.27 11.45
CA TYR A 133 -16.51 2.73 11.01
C TYR A 133 -15.72 3.71 10.12
N TYR A 134 -16.37 4.69 9.48
CA TYR A 134 -15.67 5.79 8.82
C TYR A 134 -15.12 6.78 9.85
N ALA A 135 -15.89 7.09 10.90
CA ALA A 135 -15.44 7.96 11.98
C ALA A 135 -14.26 7.36 12.79
N LEU A 136 -14.25 6.03 13.01
CA LEU A 136 -13.14 5.33 13.69
C LEU A 136 -11.81 5.35 12.91
N VAL A 137 -11.79 5.77 11.64
CA VAL A 137 -10.54 6.03 10.87
C VAL A 137 -9.88 7.33 11.35
N CYS A 138 -10.70 8.29 11.80
CA CYS A 138 -10.30 9.65 12.18
C CYS A 138 -9.86 9.71 13.67
N PHE A 139 -10.53 8.94 14.54
CA PHE A 139 -10.32 8.95 15.99
C PHE A 139 -9.02 8.25 16.47
N SER A 140 -7.87 8.63 15.93
CA SER A 140 -6.56 8.16 16.41
C SER A 140 -5.63 9.30 16.83
N ARG A 141 -5.41 9.42 18.15
CA ARG A 141 -4.42 10.34 18.73
C ARG A 141 -3.01 10.02 18.24
N ARG A 142 -2.66 8.73 18.18
CA ARG A 142 -1.32 8.30 17.78
C ARG A 142 -1.04 8.59 16.31
N THR A 143 -2.00 8.36 15.40
CA THR A 143 -1.79 8.64 13.96
C THR A 143 -1.64 10.15 13.69
N HIS A 144 -2.47 11.01 14.30
CA HIS A 144 -2.25 12.46 14.28
C HIS A 144 -0.83 12.85 14.74
N SER A 145 -0.36 12.25 15.84
CA SER A 145 0.94 12.52 16.44
C SER A 145 2.15 11.93 15.67
N ILE A 146 1.92 11.02 14.72
CA ILE A 146 2.93 10.49 13.78
C ILE A 146 3.12 11.48 12.62
N PHE A 147 2.03 11.89 11.98
CA PHE A 147 2.08 12.77 10.82
C PHE A 147 2.45 14.20 11.21
N LEU A 148 1.66 14.84 12.07
CA LEU A 148 1.70 16.29 12.28
C LEU A 148 2.85 16.77 13.18
N LEU A 149 3.32 15.91 14.09
CA LEU A 149 4.16 16.31 15.22
C LEU A 149 5.53 15.63 15.27
N ARG A 150 5.80 14.68 14.36
CA ARG A 150 7.07 13.91 14.29
C ARG A 150 7.65 13.75 12.88
N LEU A 151 6.84 13.94 11.83
CA LEU A 151 7.30 13.93 10.43
C LEU A 151 7.94 12.58 9.98
N PHE A 152 7.51 11.47 10.59
CA PHE A 152 8.07 10.14 10.35
C PHE A 152 7.87 9.64 8.91
N ASN A 153 8.89 8.98 8.34
CA ASN A 153 8.86 8.34 7.02
C ASN A 153 7.71 7.33 6.86
N ASP A 154 7.30 6.69 7.95
CA ASP A 154 6.15 5.78 8.02
C ASP A 154 4.84 6.39 7.47
N ALA A 155 4.67 7.72 7.58
CA ALA A 155 3.51 8.43 7.02
C ALA A 155 3.47 8.38 5.48
N TRP A 156 4.62 8.57 4.82
CA TRP A 156 4.74 8.57 3.36
C TRP A 156 4.56 7.18 2.76
N CYS A 157 5.18 6.16 3.34
CA CYS A 157 4.95 4.77 2.95
C CYS A 157 3.45 4.43 3.02
N VAL A 158 2.77 4.78 4.12
CA VAL A 158 1.35 4.47 4.32
C VAL A 158 0.45 5.23 3.36
N ALA A 159 0.74 6.51 3.08
CA ALA A 159 0.02 7.29 2.09
C ALA A 159 0.15 6.70 0.68
N LEU A 160 1.37 6.32 0.26
CA LEU A 160 1.63 5.71 -1.04
C LEU A 160 0.96 4.35 -1.20
N VAL A 161 0.99 3.48 -0.18
CA VAL A 161 0.25 2.20 -0.25
C VAL A 161 -1.26 2.45 -0.38
N HIS A 162 -1.85 3.37 0.38
CA HIS A 162 -3.29 3.64 0.26
C HIS A 162 -3.67 4.27 -1.08
N LEU A 163 -2.81 5.15 -1.64
CA LEU A 163 -2.97 5.67 -3.00
C LEU A 163 -2.90 4.55 -4.05
N SER A 164 -1.97 3.60 -3.89
CA SER A 164 -1.90 2.39 -4.72
C SER A 164 -3.19 1.55 -4.64
N VAL A 165 -3.74 1.35 -3.45
CA VAL A 165 -5.03 0.66 -3.25
C VAL A 165 -6.16 1.38 -4.00
N LEU A 166 -6.25 2.70 -3.91
CA LEU A 166 -7.23 3.50 -4.67
C LEU A 166 -7.07 3.30 -6.18
N LEU A 167 -5.85 3.42 -6.69
CA LEU A 167 -5.53 3.25 -8.11
C LEU A 167 -5.90 1.84 -8.60
N MET A 168 -5.52 0.79 -7.86
CA MET A 168 -5.78 -0.60 -8.25
C MET A 168 -7.24 -1.04 -8.13
N VAL A 169 -7.89 -0.68 -7.01
CA VAL A 169 -9.19 -1.25 -6.59
C VAL A 169 -10.36 -0.34 -6.98
N VAL A 170 -10.23 0.97 -6.77
CA VAL A 170 -11.33 1.94 -6.95
C VAL A 170 -11.36 2.50 -8.36
N LEU A 171 -10.19 2.82 -8.91
CA LEU A 171 -10.03 3.43 -10.24
C LEU A 171 -9.68 2.41 -11.34
N GLY A 172 -9.26 1.19 -10.98
CA GLY A 172 -8.95 0.10 -11.91
C GLY A 172 -7.60 0.21 -12.63
N TYR A 173 -6.82 1.26 -12.38
CA TYR A 173 -5.49 1.51 -12.96
C TYR A 173 -4.40 0.62 -12.34
N ARG A 174 -4.53 -0.71 -12.48
CA ARG A 174 -3.64 -1.71 -11.86
C ARG A 174 -2.15 -1.48 -12.10
N ARG A 175 -1.76 -1.09 -13.33
CA ARG A 175 -0.36 -0.80 -13.70
C ARG A 175 0.21 0.36 -12.88
N LEU A 176 -0.50 1.49 -12.84
CA LEU A 176 -0.10 2.69 -12.10
C LEU A 176 -0.14 2.43 -10.58
N GLY A 177 -1.12 1.66 -10.09
CA GLY A 177 -1.13 1.21 -8.70
C GLY A 177 0.07 0.34 -8.33
N CYS A 178 0.53 -0.55 -9.21
CA CYS A 178 1.75 -1.33 -9.01
C CYS A 178 3.02 -0.45 -8.97
N ILE A 179 3.11 0.56 -9.84
CA ILE A 179 4.20 1.57 -9.81
C ILE A 179 4.18 2.31 -8.47
N VAL A 180 3.02 2.83 -8.03
CA VAL A 180 2.90 3.57 -6.75
C VAL A 180 3.12 2.67 -5.53
N TYR A 181 2.79 1.38 -5.60
CA TYR A 181 3.18 0.40 -4.57
C TYR A 181 4.70 0.19 -4.53
N SER A 182 5.35 0.14 -5.69
CA SER A 182 6.81 0.10 -5.78
C SER A 182 7.45 1.35 -5.15
N LEU A 183 6.91 2.55 -5.42
CA LEU A 183 7.35 3.77 -4.71
C LEU A 183 7.20 3.64 -3.19
N ALA A 184 6.12 3.04 -2.70
CA ALA A 184 5.94 2.80 -1.27
C ALA A 184 6.99 1.86 -0.67
N VAL A 185 7.26 0.72 -1.32
CA VAL A 185 8.35 -0.21 -0.95
C VAL A 185 9.70 0.49 -0.97
N GLY A 186 9.94 1.33 -1.99
CA GLY A 186 11.15 2.11 -2.14
C GLY A 186 11.34 3.22 -1.09
N VAL A 187 10.27 3.63 -0.40
CA VAL A 187 10.28 4.61 0.69
C VAL A 187 10.42 3.93 2.05
N LYS A 188 9.73 2.79 2.28
CA LYS A 188 9.94 1.95 3.46
C LYS A 188 9.50 0.49 3.21
N MET A 189 10.36 -0.45 3.63
CA MET A 189 10.18 -1.88 3.36
C MET A 189 8.93 -2.53 3.99
N ASN A 190 8.27 -1.89 4.96
CA ASN A 190 7.04 -2.42 5.58
C ASN A 190 5.86 -2.53 4.59
N ALA A 191 5.93 -1.87 3.43
CA ALA A 191 5.00 -2.10 2.33
C ALA A 191 4.95 -3.59 1.91
N PHE A 192 6.03 -4.38 2.07
CA PHE A 192 6.05 -5.81 1.73
C PHE A 192 4.96 -6.65 2.43
N LEU A 193 4.45 -6.23 3.59
CA LEU A 193 3.35 -6.93 4.29
C LEU A 193 2.04 -6.96 3.46
N TRP A 194 1.93 -6.08 2.46
CA TRP A 194 0.83 -6.03 1.50
C TRP A 194 1.05 -6.91 0.26
N ALA A 195 2.28 -7.36 -0.01
CA ALA A 195 2.63 -8.08 -1.25
C ALA A 195 1.80 -9.38 -1.47
N PRO A 196 1.56 -10.24 -0.46
CA PRO A 196 0.73 -11.43 -0.63
C PRO A 196 -0.71 -11.10 -1.00
N GLY A 197 -1.29 -10.07 -0.37
CA GLY A 197 -2.62 -9.56 -0.70
C GLY A 197 -2.70 -8.94 -2.10
N ILE A 198 -1.68 -8.19 -2.52
CA ILE A 198 -1.59 -7.61 -3.87
C ILE A 198 -1.52 -8.73 -4.91
N LEU A 199 -0.68 -9.74 -4.70
CA LEU A 199 -0.59 -10.91 -5.56
C LEU A 199 -1.94 -11.65 -5.64
N ALA A 200 -2.59 -11.92 -4.50
CA ALA A 200 -3.89 -12.58 -4.46
C ALA A 200 -5.03 -11.77 -5.12
N PHE A 201 -4.97 -10.44 -5.05
CA PHE A 201 -5.88 -9.55 -5.78
C PHE A 201 -5.63 -9.58 -7.29
N LEU A 202 -4.37 -9.54 -7.75
CA LEU A 202 -4.01 -9.55 -9.16
C LEU A 202 -4.29 -10.90 -9.85
N LEU A 203 -4.11 -12.03 -9.12
CA LEU A 203 -4.49 -13.37 -9.57
C LEU A 203 -6.02 -13.54 -9.74
N GLY A 204 -6.79 -12.74 -9.01
CA GLY A 204 -8.26 -12.78 -8.99
C GLY A 204 -8.83 -14.08 -8.36
N PRO A 205 -10.15 -14.30 -8.48
CA PRO A 205 -10.80 -15.48 -7.93
C PRO A 205 -10.59 -16.75 -8.79
N GLY A 206 -10.72 -17.90 -8.13
CA GLY A 206 -10.32 -19.22 -8.61
C GLY A 206 -8.87 -19.55 -8.27
N LEU A 207 -8.56 -20.83 -8.03
CA LEU A 207 -7.17 -21.29 -7.98
C LEU A 207 -6.49 -20.93 -9.32
N PRO A 208 -5.30 -20.32 -9.31
CA PRO A 208 -4.65 -19.90 -10.53
C PRO A 208 -4.06 -21.11 -11.27
N THR A 209 -4.38 -21.25 -12.56
CA THR A 209 -3.61 -22.13 -13.45
C THR A 209 -2.20 -21.58 -13.62
N GLY A 210 -1.21 -22.46 -13.87
CA GLY A 210 0.21 -22.06 -13.98
C GLY A 210 0.44 -20.89 -14.95
N ARG A 211 -0.27 -20.85 -16.09
CA ARG A 211 -0.22 -19.73 -17.05
C ARG A 211 -0.71 -18.40 -16.46
N ARG A 212 -1.78 -18.41 -15.65
CA ARG A 212 -2.28 -17.21 -14.96
C ARG A 212 -1.30 -16.75 -13.88
N PHE A 213 -0.78 -17.71 -13.10
CA PHE A 213 0.22 -17.42 -12.06
C PHE A 213 1.47 -16.78 -12.66
N PHE A 214 2.08 -17.41 -13.66
CA PHE A 214 3.26 -16.90 -14.38
C PHE A 214 3.00 -15.52 -15.02
N SER A 215 1.88 -15.35 -15.74
CA SER A 215 1.50 -14.05 -16.31
C SER A 215 1.35 -12.95 -15.24
N THR A 216 0.88 -13.29 -14.05
CA THR A 216 0.78 -12.35 -12.91
C THR A 216 2.14 -12.03 -12.31
N LEU A 217 3.05 -13.01 -12.22
CA LEU A 217 4.43 -12.77 -11.80
C LEU A 217 5.17 -11.85 -12.79
N CYS A 218 5.03 -12.08 -14.11
CA CYS A 218 5.58 -11.16 -15.12
C CYS A 218 4.99 -9.75 -15.00
N PHE A 219 3.68 -9.62 -14.75
CA PHE A 219 3.04 -8.32 -14.53
C PHE A 219 3.63 -7.60 -13.30
N VAL A 220 3.82 -8.29 -12.17
CA VAL A 220 4.42 -7.71 -10.96
C VAL A 220 5.91 -7.40 -11.17
N ALA A 221 6.68 -8.27 -11.84
CA ALA A 221 8.08 -8.03 -12.14
C ALA A 221 8.28 -6.78 -13.02
N VAL A 222 7.42 -6.57 -14.03
CA VAL A 222 7.43 -5.36 -14.86
C VAL A 222 6.99 -4.13 -14.07
N TRP A 223 5.77 -4.13 -13.51
CA TRP A 223 5.16 -2.90 -12.98
C TRP A 223 5.58 -2.55 -11.55
N CYS A 224 6.14 -3.50 -10.78
CA CYS A 224 6.76 -3.23 -9.48
C CYS A 224 8.29 -3.27 -9.52
N GLY A 225 8.90 -4.18 -10.29
CA GLY A 225 10.35 -4.37 -10.31
C GLY A 225 11.12 -3.30 -11.07
N ILE A 226 10.67 -2.92 -12.28
CA ILE A 226 11.37 -1.90 -13.09
C ILE A 226 11.51 -0.56 -12.35
N PRO A 227 10.48 -0.02 -11.65
CA PRO A 227 10.66 1.19 -10.84
C PRO A 227 11.72 1.06 -9.74
N GLN A 228 11.88 -0.10 -9.08
CA GLN A 228 12.96 -0.29 -8.10
C GLN A 228 14.34 -0.24 -8.76
N ILE A 229 14.49 -0.83 -9.94
CA ILE A 229 15.76 -0.83 -10.68
C ILE A 229 16.10 0.58 -11.16
N LEU A 230 15.14 1.33 -11.70
CA LEU A 230 15.34 2.70 -12.19
C LEU A 230 15.68 3.68 -11.07
N ILE A 231 15.00 3.59 -9.93
CA ILE A 231 15.23 4.49 -8.78
C ILE A 231 16.50 4.07 -8.02
N GLY A 232 16.79 2.78 -7.91
CA GLY A 232 18.05 2.27 -7.35
C GLY A 232 19.26 2.46 -8.26
N LEU A 233 19.09 2.88 -9.53
CA LEU A 233 20.11 2.79 -10.56
C LEU A 233 21.47 3.44 -10.18
N PRO A 234 21.53 4.66 -9.60
CA PRO A 234 22.81 5.29 -9.24
C PRO A 234 23.62 4.49 -8.21
N PHE A 235 22.93 3.75 -7.34
CA PHE A 235 23.52 2.97 -6.25
C PHE A 235 23.81 1.53 -6.69
N LEU A 236 23.01 1.01 -7.62
CA LEU A 236 23.19 -0.32 -8.25
C LEU A 236 24.37 -0.35 -9.23
N THR A 237 24.73 0.77 -9.87
CA THR A 237 25.89 0.83 -10.78
C THR A 237 27.22 1.10 -10.07
N THR A 238 27.22 1.81 -8.93
CA THR A 238 28.46 2.15 -8.19
C THR A 238 28.75 1.19 -7.04
N HIS A 239 27.76 0.94 -6.17
CA HIS A 239 27.92 0.19 -4.93
C HIS A 239 26.77 -0.82 -4.68
N PRO A 240 26.49 -1.75 -5.63
CA PRO A 240 25.32 -2.63 -5.57
C PRO A 240 25.23 -3.47 -4.29
N ILE A 241 26.37 -3.94 -3.76
CA ILE A 241 26.42 -4.74 -2.53
C ILE A 241 26.00 -3.90 -1.31
N ALA A 242 26.51 -2.66 -1.21
CA ALA A 242 26.14 -1.74 -0.13
C ALA A 242 24.66 -1.38 -0.21
N TYR A 243 24.18 -1.03 -1.41
CA TYR A 243 22.77 -0.72 -1.65
C TYR A 243 21.87 -1.88 -1.24
N LEU A 244 22.07 -3.08 -1.79
CA LEU A 244 21.21 -4.23 -1.53
C LEU A 244 21.23 -4.69 -0.07
N HIS A 245 22.38 -4.61 0.62
CA HIS A 245 22.50 -5.00 2.03
C HIS A 245 21.81 -4.01 2.98
N LYS A 246 21.91 -2.70 2.71
CA LYS A 246 21.40 -1.66 3.63
C LYS A 246 19.97 -1.20 3.33
N SER A 247 19.60 -1.03 2.06
CA SER A 247 18.21 -0.66 1.69
C SER A 247 17.17 -1.68 2.17
N PHE A 248 17.58 -2.95 2.32
CA PHE A 248 16.75 -4.04 2.80
C PHE A 248 17.47 -4.80 3.93
N GLU A 249 17.78 -4.13 5.04
CA GLU A 249 18.49 -4.69 6.21
C GLU A 249 17.64 -5.73 6.99
N LEU A 250 17.38 -6.89 6.37
CA LEU A 250 16.55 -7.98 6.92
C LEU A 250 17.10 -8.62 8.20
N SER A 251 18.38 -8.42 8.50
CA SER A 251 19.05 -8.88 9.73
C SER A 251 18.78 -8.00 10.95
N ARG A 252 18.17 -6.81 10.78
CA ARG A 252 18.03 -5.83 11.87
C ARG A 252 17.13 -6.34 13.00
N VAL A 253 17.69 -6.41 14.20
CA VAL A 253 16.94 -6.55 15.46
C VAL A 253 16.66 -5.15 15.99
N PHE A 254 15.39 -4.81 16.27
CA PHE A 254 15.04 -3.57 16.96
C PHE A 254 15.06 -3.79 18.48
N PHE A 255 15.50 -2.77 19.22
CA PHE A 255 15.63 -2.83 20.68
C PHE A 255 14.30 -3.13 21.40
N TYR A 256 14.33 -4.05 22.35
CA TYR A 256 13.17 -4.39 23.18
C TYR A 256 12.65 -3.20 24.00
N LYS A 257 13.48 -2.19 24.34
CA LYS A 257 12.98 -1.00 25.04
C LYS A 257 11.84 -0.28 24.29
N TRP A 258 11.87 -0.27 22.95
CA TRP A 258 10.92 0.48 22.11
C TRP A 258 9.70 -0.29 21.60
N THR A 259 9.60 -1.60 21.83
CA THR A 259 8.45 -2.39 21.32
C THR A 259 7.15 -2.12 22.08
N VAL A 260 6.02 -2.13 21.38
CA VAL A 260 4.67 -2.07 21.96
C VAL A 260 4.08 -3.47 22.18
N ASN A 261 4.57 -4.48 21.45
CA ASN A 261 4.15 -5.87 21.57
C ASN A 261 5.24 -6.80 22.13
N PHE A 262 4.79 -7.95 22.64
CA PHE A 262 5.61 -8.92 23.38
C PHE A 262 6.37 -8.38 24.62
N LYS A 263 5.99 -7.22 25.19
CA LYS A 263 6.52 -6.70 26.48
C LYS A 263 6.23 -7.59 27.71
N PHE A 264 5.50 -8.69 27.54
CA PHE A 264 5.26 -9.72 28.54
C PHE A 264 6.24 -10.90 28.43
N LEU A 265 7.11 -10.93 27.42
CA LEU A 265 8.21 -11.88 27.32
C LEU A 265 9.48 -11.24 27.93
N PRO A 266 10.39 -12.04 28.51
CA PRO A 266 11.76 -11.61 28.81
C PRO A 266 12.49 -11.12 27.54
N GLU A 267 13.45 -10.20 27.69
CA GLU A 267 14.16 -9.60 26.55
C GLU A 267 14.96 -10.65 25.76
N GLU A 268 15.50 -11.65 26.44
CA GLU A 268 16.27 -12.77 25.89
C GLU A 268 15.41 -13.62 24.93
N ILE A 269 14.15 -13.87 25.31
CA ILE A 269 13.15 -14.57 24.49
C ILE A 269 12.66 -13.65 23.36
N PHE A 270 12.56 -12.34 23.61
CA PHE A 270 12.16 -11.38 22.59
C PHE A 270 13.18 -11.26 21.45
N VAL A 271 14.48 -11.14 21.75
CA VAL A 271 15.52 -10.96 20.72
C VAL A 271 15.89 -12.28 20.01
N SER A 272 15.47 -13.42 20.56
CA SER A 272 15.83 -14.76 20.11
C SER A 272 15.53 -15.03 18.61
N PRO A 273 16.42 -15.76 17.90
CA PRO A 273 16.16 -16.22 16.53
C PRO A 273 14.95 -17.15 16.43
N GLU A 274 14.71 -17.99 17.45
CA GLU A 274 13.64 -18.99 17.47
C GLU A 274 12.27 -18.33 17.48
N LEU A 275 12.08 -17.26 18.27
CA LEU A 275 10.85 -16.45 18.24
C LEU A 275 10.66 -15.78 16.87
N GLY A 276 11.73 -15.25 16.28
CA GLY A 276 11.70 -14.66 14.93
C GLY A 276 11.26 -15.66 13.85
N LEU A 277 11.82 -16.87 13.88
CA LEU A 277 11.48 -17.96 12.95
C LEU A 277 10.05 -18.48 13.15
N LEU A 278 9.61 -18.64 14.41
CA LEU A 278 8.24 -19.03 14.75
C LEU A 278 7.22 -18.02 14.22
N LEU A 279 7.47 -16.73 14.43
CA LEU A 279 6.61 -15.65 13.96
C LEU A 279 6.56 -15.57 12.42
N LEU A 280 7.70 -15.76 11.74
CA LEU A 280 7.76 -15.85 10.29
C LEU A 280 6.95 -17.05 9.76
N ALA A 281 7.11 -18.22 10.35
CA ALA A 281 6.35 -19.42 10.00
C ALA A 281 4.83 -19.21 10.20
N MET A 282 4.43 -18.63 11.33
CA MET A 282 3.02 -18.28 11.60
C MET A 282 2.46 -17.25 10.61
N THR A 283 3.26 -16.26 10.20
CA THR A 283 2.89 -15.29 9.15
C THR A 283 2.58 -15.99 7.83
N ILE A 284 3.46 -16.89 7.39
CA ILE A 284 3.30 -17.65 6.14
C ILE A 284 2.08 -18.59 6.21
N ILE A 285 1.92 -19.31 7.33
CA ILE A 285 0.77 -20.21 7.55
C ILE A 285 -0.55 -19.42 7.51
N LEU A 286 -0.62 -18.26 8.16
CA LEU A 286 -1.81 -17.40 8.15
C LEU A 286 -2.09 -16.82 6.76
N TRP A 287 -1.09 -16.34 6.03
CA TRP A 287 -1.26 -15.87 4.65
C TRP A 287 -1.75 -16.98 3.72
N LEU A 288 -1.18 -18.19 3.79
CA LEU A 288 -1.63 -19.34 3.00
C LEU A 288 -3.07 -19.76 3.39
N TRP A 289 -3.39 -19.81 4.68
CA TRP A 289 -4.74 -20.11 5.15
C TRP A 289 -5.75 -19.09 4.63
N PHE A 290 -5.47 -17.79 4.75
CA PHE A 290 -6.35 -16.74 4.23
C PHE A 290 -6.44 -16.78 2.69
N ALA A 291 -5.34 -17.06 1.99
CA ALA A 291 -5.34 -17.24 0.54
C ALA A 291 -6.30 -18.36 0.10
N PHE A 292 -6.16 -19.57 0.67
CA PHE A 292 -6.98 -20.73 0.31
C PHE A 292 -8.41 -20.73 0.89
N ARG A 293 -8.69 -19.97 1.94
CA ARG A 293 -9.99 -20.00 2.65
C ARG A 293 -10.82 -18.73 2.50
N LYS A 294 -10.21 -17.59 2.14
CA LYS A 294 -10.85 -16.26 2.12
C LYS A 294 -10.57 -15.44 0.86
N TRP A 295 -9.38 -15.51 0.25
CA TRP A 295 -9.00 -14.59 -0.84
C TRP A 295 -9.19 -15.19 -2.23
N LEU A 296 -8.63 -16.37 -2.52
CA LEU A 296 -8.60 -16.98 -3.85
C LEU A 296 -9.83 -17.82 -4.26
N PRO A 297 -10.66 -18.42 -3.38
CA PRO A 297 -11.72 -19.33 -3.85
C PRO A 297 -12.74 -18.69 -4.81
N SER A 298 -13.13 -19.41 -5.88
CA SER A 298 -14.07 -18.91 -6.89
C SER A 298 -15.51 -18.73 -6.37
N TRP A 299 -15.90 -19.45 -5.31
CA TRP A 299 -17.20 -19.30 -4.65
C TRP A 299 -17.28 -18.09 -3.71
N VAL A 300 -16.14 -17.45 -3.43
CA VAL A 300 -16.04 -16.21 -2.66
C VAL A 300 -16.17 -15.01 -3.60
N SER A 301 -17.11 -14.11 -3.29
CA SER A 301 -17.08 -12.77 -3.90
C SER A 301 -15.90 -12.00 -3.31
N GLN A 302 -14.82 -11.82 -4.08
CA GLN A 302 -13.64 -11.08 -3.61
C GLN A 302 -14.03 -9.65 -3.18
N ASP A 303 -13.71 -9.35 -1.93
CA ASP A 303 -13.65 -8.02 -1.36
C ASP A 303 -12.17 -7.58 -1.37
N PRO A 304 -11.72 -6.76 -2.33
CA PRO A 304 -10.29 -6.51 -2.53
C PRO A 304 -9.63 -5.83 -1.34
N LEU A 305 -10.34 -4.94 -0.65
CA LEU A 305 -9.82 -4.27 0.53
C LEU A 305 -9.66 -5.26 1.69
N LEU A 306 -10.56 -6.23 1.84
CA LEU A 306 -10.38 -7.29 2.81
C LEU A 306 -9.13 -8.13 2.51
N VAL A 307 -8.87 -8.48 1.23
CA VAL A 307 -7.65 -9.19 0.82
C VAL A 307 -6.40 -8.38 1.19
N LEU A 308 -6.33 -7.12 0.75
CA LEU A 308 -5.16 -6.26 0.93
C LEU A 308 -4.91 -5.91 2.41
N TYR A 309 -5.96 -5.50 3.13
CA TYR A 309 -5.83 -5.10 4.54
C TYR A 309 -5.58 -6.28 5.47
N SER A 310 -6.14 -7.48 5.19
CA SER A 310 -5.84 -8.66 6.02
C SER A 310 -4.44 -9.22 5.77
N SER A 311 -3.89 -9.12 4.55
CA SER A 311 -2.47 -9.43 4.28
C SER A 311 -1.55 -8.61 5.17
N ASN A 312 -1.69 -7.28 5.12
CA ASN A 312 -0.91 -6.36 5.93
C ASN A 312 -1.10 -6.62 7.43
N PHE A 313 -2.34 -6.76 7.88
CA PHE A 313 -2.65 -6.97 9.29
C PHE A 313 -2.09 -8.28 9.86
N ILE A 314 -2.10 -9.38 9.09
CA ILE A 314 -1.41 -10.63 9.48
C ILE A 314 0.09 -10.38 9.68
N GLY A 315 0.73 -9.68 8.73
CA GLY A 315 2.15 -9.33 8.83
C GLY A 315 2.49 -8.46 10.03
N VAL A 316 1.65 -7.46 10.34
CA VAL A 316 1.85 -6.58 11.51
C VAL A 316 1.59 -7.30 12.83
N ALA A 317 0.51 -8.10 12.93
CA ALA A 317 0.20 -8.85 14.15
C ALA A 317 1.28 -9.86 14.53
N MET A 318 1.87 -10.51 13.51
CA MET A 318 2.98 -11.46 13.68
C MET A 318 4.37 -10.78 13.66
N SER A 319 4.46 -9.45 13.54
CA SER A 319 5.77 -8.77 13.60
C SER A 319 6.35 -8.86 15.00
N ARG A 320 7.59 -9.35 15.12
CA ARG A 320 8.32 -9.48 16.41
C ARG A 320 8.37 -8.18 17.21
N THR A 321 8.49 -7.05 16.53
CA THR A 321 8.53 -5.72 17.13
C THR A 321 7.58 -4.79 16.39
N ILE A 322 6.84 -3.98 17.13
CA ILE A 322 6.11 -2.82 16.59
C ILE A 322 6.32 -1.62 17.49
N HIS A 323 7.04 -0.61 16.98
CA HIS A 323 7.23 0.68 17.65
C HIS A 323 5.99 1.58 17.47
N TYR A 324 5.92 2.67 18.24
CA TYR A 324 4.80 3.63 18.16
C TYR A 324 4.57 4.23 16.77
N GLN A 325 5.64 4.44 15.99
CA GLN A 325 5.53 4.95 14.62
C GLN A 325 4.93 3.93 13.64
N PHE A 326 5.08 2.63 13.91
CA PHE A 326 4.57 1.56 13.05
C PHE A 326 3.04 1.39 13.19
N TYR A 327 2.39 2.11 14.11
CA TYR A 327 0.94 2.03 14.26
C TYR A 327 0.18 2.50 13.01
N CYS A 328 0.68 3.54 12.31
CA CYS A 328 0.04 4.02 11.10
C CYS A 328 0.08 2.99 9.94
N TRP A 329 0.94 1.96 10.02
CA TRP A 329 0.97 0.87 9.03
C TRP A 329 -0.38 0.16 8.89
N TYR A 330 -1.22 0.19 9.93
CA TYR A 330 -2.51 -0.52 9.96
C TYR A 330 -3.65 0.21 10.68
N SER A 331 -3.42 1.27 11.45
CA SER A 331 -4.50 1.99 12.17
C SER A 331 -5.69 2.36 11.28
N PHE A 332 -5.40 2.90 10.09
CA PHE A 332 -6.40 3.24 9.06
C PHE A 332 -7.22 2.04 8.54
N THR A 333 -6.71 0.80 8.62
CA THR A 333 -7.38 -0.39 8.09
C THR A 333 -8.19 -1.15 9.15
N ILE A 334 -7.88 -0.97 10.44
CA ILE A 334 -8.58 -1.64 11.56
C ILE A 334 -10.11 -1.44 11.50
N PRO A 335 -10.67 -0.23 11.29
CA PRO A 335 -12.12 -0.04 11.25
C PRO A 335 -12.80 -0.83 10.12
N TYR A 336 -12.13 -0.95 8.97
CA TYR A 336 -12.64 -1.76 7.88
C TYR A 336 -12.61 -3.25 8.20
N LEU A 337 -11.50 -3.74 8.76
CA LEU A 337 -11.36 -5.13 9.17
C LEU A 337 -12.39 -5.50 10.27
N LEU A 338 -12.66 -4.61 11.22
CA LEU A 338 -13.72 -4.78 12.22
C LEU A 338 -15.12 -4.78 11.59
N CYS A 339 -15.38 -3.92 10.61
CA CYS A 339 -16.64 -3.97 9.86
C CYS A 339 -16.82 -5.30 9.08
N ARG A 340 -15.72 -5.97 8.69
CA ARG A 340 -15.74 -7.25 7.95
C ARG A 340 -15.64 -8.50 8.82
N SER A 341 -15.13 -8.42 10.04
CA SER A 341 -15.07 -9.54 10.99
C SER A 341 -16.46 -9.93 11.52
N GLN A 342 -16.61 -11.14 12.06
CA GLN A 342 -17.83 -11.58 12.74
C GLN A 342 -17.52 -12.66 13.78
N TRP A 343 -17.97 -12.46 15.00
CA TRP A 343 -17.78 -13.36 16.14
C TRP A 343 -18.99 -14.26 16.38
N THR A 344 -20.15 -13.62 16.42
CA THR A 344 -21.44 -14.19 16.82
C THR A 344 -22.53 -13.72 15.86
N ARG A 345 -23.74 -14.27 16.03
CA ARG A 345 -24.95 -13.84 15.31
C ARG A 345 -25.71 -12.73 16.06
N ASN A 346 -25.44 -12.56 17.35
CA ASN A 346 -26.00 -11.44 18.14
C ASN A 346 -25.27 -10.14 17.77
N ALA A 347 -25.95 -9.24 17.06
CA ALA A 347 -25.36 -8.01 16.53
C ALA A 347 -24.83 -7.08 17.64
N SER A 348 -25.49 -7.00 18.79
CA SER A 348 -25.08 -6.14 19.92
C SER A 348 -23.79 -6.65 20.56
N ILE A 349 -23.66 -7.96 20.77
CA ILE A 349 -22.45 -8.58 21.32
C ILE A 349 -21.30 -8.49 20.31
N ASP A 350 -21.56 -8.76 19.02
CA ASP A 350 -20.56 -8.62 17.95
C ASP A 350 -20.05 -7.18 17.83
N PHE A 351 -20.93 -6.18 18.00
CA PHE A 351 -20.57 -4.77 18.06
C PHE A 351 -19.69 -4.43 19.28
N VAL A 352 -20.09 -4.85 20.49
CA VAL A 352 -19.30 -4.61 21.72
C VAL A 352 -17.90 -5.21 21.60
N ILE A 353 -17.77 -6.44 21.10
CA ILE A 353 -16.44 -7.06 20.87
C ILE A 353 -15.60 -6.23 19.89
N LYS A 354 -16.19 -5.69 18.82
CA LYS A 354 -15.46 -4.89 17.83
C LYS A 354 -14.96 -3.55 18.39
N ILE A 355 -15.79 -2.86 19.17
CA ILE A 355 -15.39 -1.62 19.84
C ILE A 355 -14.35 -1.89 20.92
N ALA A 356 -14.49 -2.99 21.68
CA ALA A 356 -13.49 -3.42 22.66
C ALA A 356 -12.13 -3.74 22.00
N VAL A 357 -12.11 -4.44 20.87
CA VAL A 357 -10.88 -4.73 20.11
C VAL A 357 -10.25 -3.43 19.56
N TRP A 358 -11.04 -2.50 19.02
CA TRP A 358 -10.53 -1.20 18.56
C TRP A 358 -9.91 -0.39 19.70
N GLY A 359 -10.65 -0.23 20.81
CA GLY A 359 -10.19 0.52 21.98
C GLY A 359 -8.99 -0.12 22.67
N SER A 360 -8.89 -1.46 22.66
CA SER A 360 -7.72 -2.19 23.16
C SER A 360 -6.45 -1.89 22.38
N ILE A 361 -6.56 -1.78 21.05
CA ILE A 361 -5.43 -1.44 20.18
C ILE A 361 -5.05 0.04 20.37
N GLU A 362 -6.00 0.99 20.30
CA GLU A 362 -5.70 2.41 20.57
C GLU A 362 -5.09 2.61 21.97
N TYR A 363 -5.61 1.94 23.01
CA TYR A 363 -5.04 2.02 24.36
C TYR A 363 -3.57 1.60 24.39
N ALA A 364 -3.21 0.48 23.76
CA ALA A 364 -1.83 -0.03 23.76
C ALA A 364 -0.81 0.94 23.15
N TYR A 365 -1.23 1.78 22.19
CA TYR A 365 -0.38 2.84 21.61
C TYR A 365 -0.49 4.20 22.31
N ASN A 366 -1.35 4.35 23.32
CA ASN A 366 -1.62 5.63 23.99
C ASN A 366 -1.59 5.53 25.54
N VAL A 367 -1.01 4.46 26.11
CA VAL A 367 -0.84 4.29 27.56
C VAL A 367 -0.16 5.54 28.16
N PRO A 368 -0.69 6.11 29.26
CA PRO A 368 -0.06 7.25 29.92
C PRO A 368 1.24 6.84 30.63
N PRO A 369 2.25 7.74 30.72
CA PRO A 369 3.41 7.51 31.57
C PRO A 369 3.02 7.45 33.06
N SER A 370 3.86 6.82 33.88
CA SER A 370 3.63 6.70 35.33
C SER A 370 3.60 8.08 36.03
N SER A 371 3.28 8.08 37.32
CA SER A 371 3.45 9.26 38.19
C SER A 371 4.91 9.71 38.24
N GLU A 372 5.85 8.78 38.44
CA GLU A 372 7.29 9.05 38.60
C GLU A 372 7.90 9.62 37.32
N CYS A 373 7.50 9.10 36.15
CA CYS A 373 7.97 9.57 34.84
C CYS A 373 7.40 10.95 34.45
N ARG A 374 6.39 11.49 35.17
CA ARG A 374 5.84 12.83 34.92
C ARG A 374 6.60 13.96 35.60
N SER A 375 7.42 13.66 36.60
CA SER A 375 8.28 14.61 37.32
C SER A 375 9.69 14.77 36.75
N LEU A 376 10.05 13.98 35.74
CA LEU A 376 11.40 13.91 35.17
C LEU A 376 11.50 14.59 33.79
N PRO A 377 12.71 14.97 33.32
CA PRO A 377 12.90 15.55 32.00
C PRO A 377 12.48 14.60 30.86
N LYS A 378 11.80 15.15 29.84
CA LYS A 378 11.42 14.39 28.65
C LYS A 378 12.67 14.02 27.84
N GLY A 379 12.72 12.80 27.29
CA GLY A 379 13.87 12.29 26.54
C GLY A 379 14.90 11.53 27.38
N THR A 380 14.65 11.25 28.65
CA THR A 380 15.44 10.28 29.43
C THR A 380 14.87 8.87 29.27
N ASP A 381 15.74 7.89 28.98
CA ASP A 381 15.38 6.49 28.70
C ASP A 381 14.42 5.82 29.71
N PHE A 382 14.45 6.24 30.98
CA PHE A 382 13.56 5.71 32.03
C PHE A 382 12.10 6.18 31.90
N CYS A 383 11.85 7.33 31.26
CA CYS A 383 10.55 7.97 31.22
C CYS A 383 9.74 7.64 29.96
N ASP A 384 10.42 7.29 28.87
CA ASP A 384 9.82 7.01 27.57
C ASP A 384 9.37 5.53 27.43
N ASN A 385 8.80 4.95 28.50
CA ASN A 385 8.44 3.54 28.63
C ASN A 385 6.90 3.36 28.64
N PRO A 386 6.22 3.28 27.47
CA PRO A 386 4.77 3.52 27.34
C PRO A 386 4.00 2.24 26.96
N ALA A 387 4.61 1.07 27.16
CA ALA A 387 4.01 -0.23 26.94
C ALA A 387 4.39 -1.15 28.11
N THR A 388 3.38 -1.68 28.79
CA THR A 388 3.54 -2.60 29.92
C THR A 388 3.31 -4.05 29.45
N PRO A 389 3.71 -5.06 30.24
CA PRO A 389 3.31 -6.46 29.99
C PRO A 389 1.81 -6.59 29.75
N LEU A 390 0.98 -5.88 30.53
CA LEU A 390 -0.48 -5.89 30.41
C LEU A 390 -0.98 -5.22 29.12
N SER A 391 -0.49 -4.03 28.75
CA SER A 391 -0.95 -3.35 27.52
C SER A 391 -0.50 -4.11 26.27
N SER A 392 0.68 -4.72 26.31
CA SER A 392 1.18 -5.60 25.25
C SER A 392 0.41 -6.93 25.16
N ALA A 393 0.01 -7.52 26.29
CA ALA A 393 -0.81 -8.73 26.28
C ALA A 393 -2.21 -8.42 25.73
N LEU A 394 -2.80 -7.29 26.16
CA LEU A 394 -4.07 -6.79 25.63
C LEU A 394 -4.00 -6.51 24.12
N LEU A 395 -2.89 -5.94 23.62
CA LEU A 395 -2.66 -5.74 22.18
C LEU A 395 -2.64 -7.06 21.41
N GLN A 396 -1.87 -8.05 21.89
CA GLN A 396 -1.79 -9.36 21.23
C GLN A 396 -3.13 -10.11 21.30
N LEU A 397 -3.86 -10.03 22.42
CA LEU A 397 -5.22 -10.54 22.53
C LEU A 397 -6.15 -9.86 21.51
N ALA A 398 -6.09 -8.54 21.36
CA ALA A 398 -6.88 -7.79 20.38
C ALA A 398 -6.50 -8.13 18.92
N HIS A 399 -5.22 -8.41 18.65
CA HIS A 399 -4.74 -8.86 17.34
C HIS A 399 -5.26 -10.26 16.98
N VAL A 400 -5.05 -11.24 17.86
CA VAL A 400 -5.58 -12.61 17.73
C VAL A 400 -7.11 -12.58 17.61
N ALA A 401 -7.78 -11.73 18.39
CA ALA A 401 -9.20 -11.53 18.34
C ALA A 401 -9.67 -11.05 16.96
N LEU A 402 -9.05 -10.02 16.38
CA LEU A 402 -9.40 -9.56 15.02
C LEU A 402 -9.15 -10.66 13.97
N LEU A 403 -8.04 -11.41 14.06
CA LEU A 403 -7.78 -12.55 13.17
C LEU A 403 -8.87 -13.63 13.27
N VAL A 404 -9.27 -14.02 14.49
CA VAL A 404 -10.35 -14.99 14.74
C VAL A 404 -11.70 -14.49 14.19
N GLY A 405 -12.04 -13.22 14.41
CA GLY A 405 -13.25 -12.62 13.85
C GLY A 405 -13.26 -12.59 12.32
N LEU A 406 -12.13 -12.34 11.67
CA LEU A 406 -11.99 -12.39 10.20
C LEU A 406 -12.03 -13.84 9.68
N ALA A 407 -11.44 -14.79 10.42
CA ALA A 407 -11.48 -16.22 10.11
C ALA A 407 -12.90 -16.79 10.22
N ARG A 408 -13.69 -16.37 11.22
CA ARG A 408 -15.09 -16.77 11.44
C ARG A 408 -16.08 -16.08 10.50
N ALA A 409 -15.78 -14.88 10.01
CA ALA A 409 -16.65 -14.11 9.12
C ALA A 409 -17.12 -14.94 7.91
N GLN A 410 -18.43 -15.12 7.79
CA GLN A 410 -19.01 -15.83 6.65
C GLN A 410 -18.87 -14.98 5.38
N VAL A 411 -18.20 -15.55 4.38
CA VAL A 411 -18.18 -14.96 3.05
C VAL A 411 -19.49 -15.32 2.35
N GLY A 412 -20.15 -14.33 1.76
CA GLY A 412 -21.32 -14.57 0.93
C GLY A 412 -20.95 -15.44 -0.27
N LYS A 413 -21.56 -16.64 -0.36
CA LYS A 413 -21.52 -17.47 -1.57
C LYS A 413 -22.06 -16.65 -2.74
N LYS A 414 -21.49 -16.79 -3.95
CA LYS A 414 -22.13 -16.28 -5.16
C LYS A 414 -23.54 -16.85 -5.30
N SER A 415 -24.57 -16.01 -5.19
CA SER A 415 -25.91 -16.35 -5.66
C SER A 415 -25.95 -16.15 -7.17
N ALA A 416 -25.86 -17.25 -7.93
CA ALA A 416 -25.72 -17.22 -9.39
C ALA A 416 -26.94 -16.64 -10.16
N LYS A 417 -27.99 -16.19 -9.44
CA LYS A 417 -29.27 -15.76 -10.00
C LYS A 417 -29.36 -14.27 -10.35
N LEU A 418 -28.29 -13.48 -10.14
CA LEU A 418 -28.26 -12.03 -10.40
C LEU A 418 -27.31 -11.64 -11.55
N ASP A 419 -26.16 -12.30 -11.70
CA ASP A 419 -25.17 -12.00 -12.75
C ASP A 419 -25.76 -12.12 -14.18
N SER A 420 -26.75 -13.00 -14.37
CA SER A 420 -27.44 -13.21 -15.65
C SER A 420 -28.30 -12.02 -16.13
N ARG A 421 -28.55 -11.01 -15.28
CA ARG A 421 -29.22 -9.76 -15.67
C ARG A 421 -28.26 -8.59 -15.92
N LEU A 422 -26.95 -8.78 -15.70
CA LEU A 422 -25.92 -7.74 -15.87
C LEU A 422 -24.79 -8.16 -16.82
N GLY A 423 -24.72 -9.42 -17.25
CA GLY A 423 -23.73 -9.94 -18.20
C GLY A 423 -23.88 -9.47 -19.65
N ALA A 424 -24.50 -8.31 -19.90
CA ALA A 424 -24.70 -7.72 -21.23
C ALA A 424 -23.65 -6.66 -21.61
N GLU A 425 -22.82 -6.20 -20.66
CA GLU A 425 -21.68 -5.32 -20.95
C GLU A 425 -20.45 -6.15 -21.36
N ARG A 426 -19.88 -5.81 -22.53
CA ARG A 426 -18.85 -6.61 -23.21
C ARG A 426 -17.49 -6.50 -22.52
N PRO A 427 -16.65 -7.56 -22.53
CA PRO A 427 -15.26 -7.45 -22.09
C PRO A 427 -14.48 -6.59 -23.10
N CYS A 428 -13.99 -5.42 -22.67
CA CYS A 428 -13.02 -4.66 -23.47
C CYS A 428 -11.71 -5.44 -23.58
N SER A 429 -11.49 -6.06 -24.75
CA SER A 429 -10.19 -6.53 -25.18
C SER A 429 -9.23 -5.34 -25.34
N SER A 430 -8.01 -5.48 -24.82
CA SER A 430 -6.94 -4.53 -25.09
C SER A 430 -6.34 -4.80 -26.46
N ILE A 431 -6.23 -3.77 -27.33
CA ILE A 431 -5.11 -3.53 -28.26
C ILE A 431 -5.30 -2.12 -28.86
N LEU A 432 -4.50 -1.17 -28.39
CA LEU A 432 -3.71 -0.17 -29.14
C LEU A 432 -3.21 0.92 -28.19
N LEU A 433 -1.98 1.38 -28.46
CA LEU A 433 -1.38 2.54 -27.81
C LEU A 433 -1.60 3.76 -28.69
N HIS A 434 -2.09 4.87 -28.13
CA HIS A 434 -1.73 6.22 -28.55
C HIS A 434 -2.04 7.23 -27.43
N SER A 435 -1.46 8.43 -27.53
CA SER A 435 -1.72 9.62 -26.69
C SER A 435 -1.80 9.41 -25.17
N LEU A 436 -0.64 9.18 -24.55
CA LEU A 436 -0.32 9.99 -23.38
C LEU A 436 -0.10 11.45 -23.85
N PHE A 437 -0.58 12.43 -23.08
CA PHE A 437 -0.42 13.88 -23.31
C PHE A 437 -1.05 14.48 -24.59
N THR A 438 -2.38 14.58 -24.63
CA THR A 438 -3.07 15.69 -25.33
C THR A 438 -4.21 16.25 -24.46
N PRO A 439 -4.45 17.58 -24.46
CA PRO A 439 -5.66 18.17 -23.89
C PRO A 439 -6.87 17.95 -24.85
N PRO A 440 -8.12 17.99 -24.35
CA PRO A 440 -9.30 17.69 -25.17
C PRO A 440 -9.68 18.86 -26.12
N GLU A 441 -10.00 18.51 -27.37
CA GLU A 441 -10.28 19.42 -28.49
C GLU A 441 -11.69 20.06 -28.41
N TRP A 442 -11.90 20.96 -27.45
CA TRP A 442 -13.10 21.83 -27.41
C TRP A 442 -12.77 23.33 -27.35
N LEU A 443 -11.51 23.70 -27.59
CA LEU A 443 -11.01 25.08 -27.54
C LEU A 443 -10.63 25.68 -28.90
N THR A 444 -10.94 24.99 -30.01
CA THR A 444 -10.71 25.45 -31.39
C THR A 444 -12.02 25.92 -32.05
N GLN A 445 -12.32 27.21 -31.83
CA GLN A 445 -13.08 28.15 -32.68
C GLN A 445 -14.40 27.71 -33.35
N ARG A 446 -15.46 28.48 -33.05
CA ARG A 446 -16.63 28.67 -33.94
C ARG A 446 -16.25 29.58 -35.11
N SER A 447 -16.61 29.21 -36.35
CA SER A 447 -16.87 30.17 -37.44
C SER A 447 -17.58 29.51 -38.63
N GLY A 448 -18.66 30.12 -39.15
CA GLY A 448 -19.21 29.82 -40.48
C GLY A 448 -20.65 29.28 -40.54
N GLN A 449 -21.55 30.09 -41.15
CA GLN A 449 -22.75 29.75 -41.94
C GLN A 449 -23.78 28.75 -41.37
N GLN A 450 -25.02 29.16 -41.03
CA GLN A 450 -26.17 29.55 -41.90
C GLN A 450 -26.84 28.37 -42.64
N GLY A 451 -28.15 28.14 -42.41
CA GLY A 451 -28.86 26.98 -43.00
C GLY A 451 -30.36 26.76 -42.71
N TYR A 452 -31.17 27.81 -42.52
CA TYR A 452 -32.66 27.79 -42.61
C TYR A 452 -33.49 26.85 -41.68
N SER A 453 -34.82 26.87 -41.83
CA SER A 453 -35.87 26.33 -40.92
C SER A 453 -37.22 26.16 -41.67
N PRO A 454 -38.38 25.80 -41.05
CA PRO A 454 -38.72 24.84 -39.99
C PRO A 454 -39.83 23.83 -40.49
N GLU A 455 -40.80 23.42 -39.63
CA GLU A 455 -42.15 22.88 -39.97
C GLU A 455 -42.23 21.45 -40.62
N GLU A 456 -43.27 20.61 -40.46
CA GLU A 456 -44.47 20.63 -39.59
C GLU A 456 -45.04 19.19 -39.31
N ASP A 457 -45.82 19.07 -38.23
CA ASP A 457 -47.05 18.26 -38.00
C ASP A 457 -47.33 16.80 -38.50
N SER A 458 -47.61 15.94 -37.50
CA SER A 458 -48.93 15.25 -37.27
C SER A 458 -49.16 13.72 -37.46
N LEU A 459 -49.99 13.21 -36.52
CA LEU A 459 -51.12 12.24 -36.61
C LEU A 459 -50.99 10.74 -37.02
N SER A 460 -51.19 9.89 -35.98
CA SER A 460 -52.15 8.75 -35.88
C SER A 460 -52.14 7.53 -36.83
N ALA A 461 -51.73 6.38 -36.25
CA ALA A 461 -52.39 5.04 -36.20
C ALA A 461 -53.41 4.56 -37.27
N SER A 462 -53.30 3.28 -37.69
CA SER A 462 -54.29 2.21 -37.39
C SER A 462 -53.95 0.80 -37.98
N MET A 463 -54.75 -0.21 -37.60
CA MET A 463 -55.00 -1.55 -38.20
C MET A 463 -54.00 -2.73 -38.00
N ARG A 464 -54.47 -3.94 -38.35
CA ARG A 464 -54.05 -5.28 -37.87
C ARG A 464 -53.99 -6.30 -39.03
N ALA A 465 -53.21 -7.40 -38.91
CA ALA A 465 -53.60 -8.75 -39.38
C ALA A 465 -52.66 -9.93 -38.94
N THR A 466 -53.28 -11.05 -38.54
CA THR A 466 -52.91 -12.50 -38.68
C THR A 466 -51.46 -13.05 -38.69
N LEU A 467 -51.15 -13.89 -37.68
CA LEU A 467 -50.92 -15.38 -37.68
C LEU A 467 -50.45 -16.11 -38.98
N PRO A 468 -49.75 -17.29 -38.92
CA PRO A 468 -49.91 -18.37 -37.92
C PRO A 468 -48.62 -19.09 -37.40
N VAL A 469 -48.82 -20.23 -36.71
CA VAL A 469 -47.86 -21.02 -35.90
C VAL A 469 -47.40 -22.32 -36.61
N ALA A 470 -46.22 -22.86 -36.26
CA ALA A 470 -45.82 -24.25 -36.54
C ALA A 470 -45.24 -24.97 -35.29
N LYS A 471 -45.39 -26.31 -35.21
CA LYS A 471 -44.94 -27.21 -34.12
C LYS A 471 -44.37 -28.53 -34.68
N ARG A 472 -43.24 -28.99 -34.12
CA ARG A 472 -42.83 -30.39 -33.77
C ARG A 472 -41.34 -30.37 -33.33
N LEU A 473 -40.79 -31.10 -32.35
CA LEU A 473 -41.01 -32.38 -31.64
C LEU A 473 -40.30 -33.63 -32.19
N CYS A 474 -39.60 -34.30 -31.24
CA CYS A 474 -39.08 -35.68 -31.21
C CYS A 474 -37.67 -36.00 -31.74
N SER A 475 -37.02 -36.89 -30.97
CA SER A 475 -35.74 -37.62 -31.09
C SER A 475 -35.99 -39.05 -31.66
N PRO A 476 -35.05 -40.04 -31.80
CA PRO A 476 -33.84 -40.32 -31.00
C PRO A 476 -32.58 -40.91 -31.73
N ASP A 477 -31.59 -41.30 -30.92
CA ASP A 477 -30.38 -42.13 -31.19
C ASP A 477 -30.70 -43.58 -31.65
N PRO A 478 -29.77 -44.34 -32.29
CA PRO A 478 -28.96 -45.32 -31.52
C PRO A 478 -27.57 -45.78 -32.08
N SER A 479 -26.83 -46.53 -31.24
CA SER A 479 -25.74 -47.51 -31.52
C SER A 479 -24.35 -47.02 -32.02
N ALA A 480 -23.19 -47.70 -31.84
CA ALA A 480 -22.60 -48.67 -30.88
C ALA A 480 -21.73 -49.77 -31.57
N ALA A 481 -20.40 -49.77 -31.32
CA ALA A 481 -19.38 -50.83 -31.59
C ALA A 481 -18.09 -50.43 -30.83
N GLU A 482 -17.46 -51.21 -29.93
CA GLU A 482 -16.59 -52.41 -30.04
C GLU A 482 -15.05 -52.13 -30.16
N TYR A 483 -14.21 -53.12 -29.82
CA TYR A 483 -12.76 -53.08 -29.39
C TYR A 483 -11.98 -54.26 -30.06
N PRO A 484 -10.65 -54.55 -29.84
CA PRO A 484 -9.39 -53.78 -29.69
C PRO A 484 -8.35 -54.21 -30.80
N PRO A 485 -7.11 -54.76 -30.62
CA PRO A 485 -5.96 -54.57 -29.69
C PRO A 485 -4.52 -54.47 -30.33
N ASN A 486 -3.49 -54.26 -29.49
CA ASN A 486 -2.02 -54.52 -29.68
C ASN A 486 -1.24 -53.66 -30.73
N LEU A 487 0.10 -53.49 -30.73
CA LEU A 487 1.25 -53.90 -29.86
C LEU A 487 1.86 -52.63 -29.17
N ALA A 488 2.56 -52.63 -28.01
CA ALA A 488 3.84 -53.26 -27.60
C ALA A 488 5.08 -52.73 -28.39
N GLU A 489 6.27 -52.42 -27.83
CA GLU A 489 6.83 -52.47 -26.46
C GLU A 489 8.17 -51.66 -26.36
N LEU A 490 8.54 -51.07 -25.21
CA LEU A 490 9.89 -51.13 -24.55
C LEU A 490 10.11 -50.09 -23.40
N VAL A 491 10.61 -50.58 -22.25
CA VAL A 491 11.64 -50.05 -21.30
C VAL A 491 11.94 -48.54 -21.26
N GLY A 492 12.03 -47.85 -20.09
CA GLY A 492 11.87 -48.28 -18.70
C GLY A 492 12.40 -47.27 -17.64
N SER A 493 12.13 -47.56 -16.36
CA SER A 493 12.79 -47.14 -15.08
C SER A 493 14.09 -46.27 -15.11
N ASN A 494 14.42 -45.38 -14.15
CA ASN A 494 13.79 -45.05 -12.84
C ASN A 494 14.28 -43.71 -12.23
N VAL A 495 13.37 -43.00 -11.54
CA VAL A 495 13.39 -42.59 -10.11
C VAL A 495 14.69 -42.07 -9.42
N VAL A 496 14.66 -40.77 -9.08
CA VAL A 496 15.04 -40.07 -7.80
C VAL A 496 16.29 -40.52 -7.00
N ALA A 497 17.25 -39.59 -6.77
CA ALA A 497 17.79 -39.26 -5.43
C ALA A 497 18.81 -38.08 -5.41
N SER A 498 18.97 -37.48 -4.22
CA SER A 498 20.11 -36.70 -3.70
C SER A 498 20.23 -37.05 -2.19
N PRO A 499 21.19 -36.55 -1.36
CA PRO A 499 22.28 -35.57 -1.57
C PRO A 499 23.61 -36.04 -0.92
N LEU A 500 24.48 -35.09 -0.47
CA LEU A 500 25.63 -35.27 0.47
C LEU A 500 26.87 -36.00 -0.09
N SER A 501 28.12 -35.78 0.37
CA SER A 501 28.75 -34.66 1.12
C SER A 501 30.27 -34.91 1.27
N ALA A 502 31.13 -33.88 1.23
CA ALA A 502 32.38 -33.81 2.04
C ALA A 502 33.18 -32.50 1.81
N ALA A 503 34.00 -32.16 2.79
CA ALA A 503 34.88 -30.98 2.82
C ALA A 503 36.16 -31.12 1.98
N VAL A 504 36.77 -29.98 1.63
CA VAL A 504 38.12 -29.59 2.10
C VAL A 504 38.14 -28.07 2.32
N TRP A 505 38.74 -27.60 3.41
CA TRP A 505 39.13 -26.19 3.58
C TRP A 505 40.58 -26.16 4.06
N ALA A 506 41.48 -25.67 3.21
CA ALA A 506 42.89 -25.48 3.49
C ALA A 506 43.34 -24.18 2.79
N GLY A 507 43.88 -23.24 3.54
CA GLY A 507 44.28 -21.93 3.02
C GLY A 507 45.80 -21.74 2.98
N SER A 508 46.23 -20.65 2.36
CA SER A 508 47.55 -20.07 2.59
C SER A 508 47.50 -18.55 2.37
N ARG A 509 48.54 -17.84 2.83
CA ARG A 509 48.68 -16.39 2.69
C ARG A 509 49.54 -16.07 1.48
N SER A 510 49.26 -14.97 0.80
CA SER A 510 50.30 -14.21 0.10
C SER A 510 49.99 -12.71 0.11
N THR A 511 51.03 -11.92 0.36
CA THR A 511 51.01 -10.45 0.38
C THR A 511 52.04 -9.95 -0.64
N MET A 512 51.69 -8.99 -1.50
CA MET A 512 52.59 -7.87 -1.84
C MET A 512 51.92 -6.80 -2.72
N LEU A 513 52.41 -5.58 -2.54
CA LEU A 513 52.27 -4.38 -3.37
C LEU A 513 53.61 -4.16 -4.11
N PRO A 514 53.81 -3.07 -4.90
CA PRO A 514 52.96 -2.51 -5.96
C PRO A 514 53.77 -2.21 -7.25
N THR A 515 53.11 -1.76 -8.33
CA THR A 515 53.82 -1.06 -9.44
C THR A 515 53.01 0.08 -10.05
N LYS A 516 53.69 1.15 -10.45
CA LYS A 516 53.13 2.35 -11.12
C LYS A 516 53.63 2.42 -12.57
N ARG A 517 52.82 2.99 -13.48
CA ARG A 517 53.12 4.05 -14.51
C ARG A 517 52.14 3.94 -15.69
N LEU A 518 51.38 5.01 -16.01
CA LEU A 518 51.59 6.00 -17.10
C LEU A 518 51.31 5.44 -18.53
N LEU A 519 50.67 6.13 -19.49
CA LEU A 519 50.35 7.58 -19.65
C LEU A 519 49.15 7.80 -20.62
N CYS A 520 48.50 8.97 -20.52
CA CYS A 520 47.59 9.64 -21.49
C CYS A 520 46.28 8.93 -21.95
N GLY A 521 45.18 9.66 -22.20
CA GLY A 521 44.95 11.10 -22.02
C GLY A 521 43.55 11.57 -22.49
N ALA A 522 43.38 12.90 -22.57
CA ALA A 522 42.21 13.67 -23.05
C ALA A 522 40.94 13.74 -22.15
N THR A 523 40.65 14.97 -21.71
CA THR A 523 39.36 15.54 -21.24
C THR A 523 39.41 17.06 -21.60
N PRO A 524 38.36 17.90 -21.40
CA PRO A 524 36.99 17.66 -20.93
C PRO A 524 35.89 18.32 -21.83
N HIS A 525 34.65 18.35 -21.32
CA HIS A 525 33.51 19.22 -21.70
C HIS A 525 32.92 19.18 -23.13
N SER A 526 31.72 18.60 -23.25
CA SER A 526 30.52 19.31 -23.76
C SER A 526 29.24 18.49 -23.45
N VAL A 527 28.07 19.03 -23.82
CA VAL A 527 26.74 18.37 -23.73
C VAL A 527 26.21 18.05 -22.31
N LEU A 528 25.83 19.10 -21.55
CA LEU A 528 24.66 19.07 -20.63
C LEU A 528 24.27 20.48 -20.11
N HIS A 529 24.14 21.47 -21.00
CA HIS A 529 23.80 22.86 -20.63
C HIS A 529 22.70 23.51 -21.51
N HIS A 530 21.71 22.72 -21.97
CA HIS A 530 20.60 23.19 -22.80
C HIS A 530 19.23 22.72 -22.31
N LEU A 531 18.84 23.11 -21.09
CA LEU A 531 17.46 23.00 -20.62
C LEU A 531 17.09 24.02 -19.51
N ALA A 532 17.66 25.23 -19.58
CA ALA A 532 17.52 26.26 -18.54
C ALA A 532 17.31 27.71 -19.05
N VAL A 533 16.87 27.91 -20.30
CA VAL A 533 16.54 29.24 -20.84
C VAL A 533 15.27 29.17 -21.72
N ALA A 534 14.09 29.31 -21.09
CA ALA A 534 12.81 29.53 -21.78
C ALA A 534 11.67 29.94 -20.83
N LEU A 535 11.82 31.01 -20.03
CA LEU A 535 10.70 31.74 -19.37
C LEU A 535 11.20 32.99 -18.58
N ASN A 536 11.63 34.05 -19.26
CA ASN A 536 11.64 35.39 -18.65
C ASN A 536 11.60 36.54 -19.68
N HIS A 537 10.43 37.18 -19.80
CA HIS A 537 10.14 38.47 -20.44
C HIS A 537 8.77 38.89 -19.86
N ASN A 538 8.51 40.09 -19.33
CA ASN A 538 9.24 41.37 -19.42
C ASN A 538 9.21 42.15 -18.08
N ILE A 539 10.36 42.69 -17.63
CA ILE A 539 10.43 43.94 -16.84
C ILE A 539 11.70 44.71 -17.28
N VAL A 540 11.57 46.01 -17.54
CA VAL A 540 12.61 46.96 -18.00
C VAL A 540 12.20 48.36 -17.46
N PRO A 541 13.11 49.30 -17.09
CA PRO A 541 13.82 49.31 -15.80
C PRO A 541 13.94 50.73 -15.14
N VAL A 542 14.95 50.92 -14.26
CA VAL A 542 15.46 52.20 -13.66
C VAL A 542 14.50 52.89 -12.64
N SER A 543 14.90 53.61 -11.58
CA SER A 543 16.19 54.11 -11.02
C SER A 543 16.23 53.91 -9.48
N SER A 544 17.29 53.39 -8.84
CA SER A 544 18.66 53.90 -8.60
C SER A 544 18.79 54.95 -7.47
N ARG A 545 19.82 54.75 -6.61
CA ARG A 545 20.21 55.51 -5.39
C ARG A 545 19.26 55.35 -4.18
N TYR A 546 19.73 55.33 -2.93
CA TYR A 546 21.10 55.37 -2.39
C TYR A 546 21.49 54.03 -1.76
#